data_AF-A0A926N5P8-F1
#
_entry.id   AF-A0A926N5P8-F1
#
_cell.length_a   1.000
_cell.length_b   1.000
_cell.length_c   1.000
_cell.angle_alpha   90.00
_cell.angle_beta   90.00
_cell.angle_gamma   90.00
#
_symmetry.space_group_name_H-M   'P 1'
#
loop_
_entity.id
_entity.type
_entity.pdbx_description
1 polymer ?
#
loop_
_entity_poly.entity_id
_entity_poly.type
_entity_poly.pdbx_seq_one_letter_code
_entity_poly.pdbx_strand_id
1 'polypeptide(L)' 'MNTKLLQSYRESKRITLLEMARELGLKTAGGYARIEKGEVKLKAEQVPIIANKLDLSLKEVVALFIEKEEVK' A
#
# COMPACT_ATOMS: atom_id res chain seq x y z
N MET A 1 3.44 -5.90 8.87
CA MET A 1 3.20 -4.98 7.75
C MET A 1 4.41 -4.09 7.60
N ASN A 2 5.13 -4.30 6.51
CA ASN A 2 6.32 -3.54 6.16
C ASN A 2 5.88 -2.24 5.46
N THR A 3 5.40 -1.32 6.29
CA THR A 3 4.79 -0.03 5.95
C THR A 3 5.71 0.88 5.14
N LYS A 4 7.01 0.84 5.44
CA LYS A 4 8.06 1.59 4.73
C LYS A 4 8.27 1.10 3.30
N LEU A 5 8.24 -0.22 3.07
CA LEU A 5 8.41 -0.76 1.72
C LEU A 5 7.28 -0.33 0.79
N LEU A 6 6.02 -0.38 1.24
CA LEU A 6 4.88 0.05 0.42
C LEU A 6 5.01 1.54 0.02
N GLN A 7 5.42 2.38 0.97
CA GLN A 7 5.73 3.78 0.72
C GLN A 7 6.86 3.94 -0.31
N SER A 8 7.96 3.21 -0.16
CA SER A 8 9.10 3.26 -1.08
C SER A 8 8.72 2.82 -2.50
N TYR A 9 7.89 1.80 -2.66
CA TYR A 9 7.36 1.38 -3.97
C TYR A 9 6.49 2.45 -4.62
N ARG A 10 5.64 3.11 -3.83
CA ARG A 10 4.82 4.21 -4.35
C ARG A 10 5.70 5.38 -4.81
N GLU A 11 6.69 5.76 -4.00
CA GLU A 11 7.59 6.89 -4.28
C GLU A 11 8.51 6.63 -5.47
N SER A 12 9.03 5.40 -5.63
CA SER A 12 9.83 5.02 -6.80
C SER A 12 9.05 5.14 -8.12
N LYS A 13 7.72 4.98 -8.05
CA LYS A 13 6.79 5.16 -9.17
C LYS A 13 6.24 6.57 -9.31
N ARG A 14 6.67 7.50 -8.45
CA ARG A 14 6.19 8.89 -8.40
C ARG A 14 4.67 9.01 -8.26
N ILE A 15 4.04 8.02 -7.61
CA ILE A 15 2.60 8.03 -7.39
C ILE A 15 2.32 8.80 -6.10
N THR A 16 1.37 9.72 -6.15
CA THR A 16 0.96 10.50 -4.99
C THR A 16 0.03 9.69 -4.09
N LEU A 17 -0.03 10.09 -2.81
CA LEU A 17 -1.01 9.54 -1.87
C LEU A 17 -2.46 9.73 -2.35
N LEU A 18 -2.73 10.84 -3.05
CA LEU A 18 -4.06 11.14 -3.57
C LEU A 18 -4.44 10.24 -4.74
N GLU A 19 -3.50 9.94 -5.64
CA GLU A 19 -3.73 8.99 -6.74
C GLU A 19 -4.04 7.60 -6.20
N MET A 20 -3.23 7.09 -5.27
CA MET A 20 -3.53 5.81 -4.63
C MET A 20 -4.89 5.83 -3.91
N ALA A 21 -5.18 6.91 -3.16
CA ALA A 21 -6.47 7.04 -2.51
C ALA A 21 -7.64 6.95 -3.49
N ARG A 22 -7.56 7.62 -4.65
CA ARG A 22 -8.60 7.57 -5.68
C ARG A 22 -8.81 6.17 -6.24
N GLU A 23 -7.73 5.45 -6.54
CA GLU A 23 -7.80 4.07 -7.05
C GLU A 23 -8.43 3.11 -6.03
N LEU A 24 -8.16 3.32 -4.74
CA LEU A 24 -8.74 2.53 -3.65
C LEU A 24 -10.15 2.97 -3.22
N GLY A 25 -10.75 3.96 -3.90
CA GLY A 25 -12.07 4.50 -3.55
C GLY A 25 -12.09 5.30 -2.23
N LEU A 26 -10.93 5.80 -1.79
CA LEU A 26 -10.76 6.58 -0.57
C LEU A 26 -10.97 8.07 -0.86
N LYS A 27 -11.62 8.76 0.09
CA LYS A 27 -11.99 10.18 -0.06
C LYS A 27 -10.81 11.15 0.01
N THR A 28 -9.72 10.76 0.71
CA THR A 28 -8.60 11.66 0.99
C THR A 28 -7.27 10.94 0.90
N ALA A 29 -6.21 11.68 0.57
CA ALA A 29 -4.82 11.21 0.62
C ALA A 29 -4.46 10.64 2.01
N GLY A 30 -4.99 11.23 3.08
CA GLY A 30 -4.82 10.74 4.45
C GLY A 30 -5.47 9.38 4.71
N GLY A 31 -6.47 8.97 3.92
CA GLY A 31 -7.00 7.60 3.96
C GLY A 31 -5.94 6.58 3.54
N TYR A 32 -5.24 6.85 2.45
CA TYR A 32 -4.19 5.98 1.94
C TYR A 32 -2.90 6.08 2.77
N ALA A 33 -2.53 7.27 3.27
CA ALA A 33 -1.37 7.41 4.17
C ALA A 33 -1.49 6.55 5.44
N ARG A 34 -2.72 6.36 5.97
CA ARG A 34 -2.98 5.48 7.12
C ARG A 34 -2.83 4.00 6.79
N ILE A 35 -3.11 3.62 5.54
CA ILE A 35 -2.76 2.29 5.04
C ILE A 35 -1.24 2.16 5.04
N GLU A 36 -0.51 3.10 4.43
CA GLU A 36 0.96 3.03 4.41
C GLU A 36 1.56 2.99 5.81
N LYS A 37 0.93 3.59 6.83
CA LYS A 37 1.38 3.53 8.23
C LYS A 37 0.92 2.30 9.01
N GLY A 38 0.08 1.44 8.41
CA GLY A 38 -0.48 0.27 9.08
C GLY A 38 -1.55 0.58 10.13
N GLU A 39 -2.03 1.83 10.17
CA GLU A 39 -3.10 2.29 11.08
C GLU A 39 -4.48 1.78 10.62
N VAL A 40 -4.62 1.41 9.35
CA VAL A 40 -5.85 0.88 8.75
C VAL A 40 -5.57 -0.45 8.07
N LYS A 41 -6.43 -1.44 8.32
CA LYS A 41 -6.38 -2.73 7.63
C LYS A 41 -6.79 -2.56 6.17
N LEU A 42 -5.98 -3.10 5.26
CA LEU A 42 -6.35 -3.23 3.87
C LEU A 42 -7.46 -4.27 3.69
N LYS A 43 -8.41 -4.01 2.81
CA LYS A 43 -9.41 -5.01 2.40
C LYS A 43 -8.83 -5.92 1.31
N ALA A 44 -9.27 -7.17 1.26
CA ALA A 44 -8.84 -8.12 0.24
C ALA A 44 -9.07 -7.59 -1.19
N GLU A 45 -10.17 -6.87 -1.41
CA GLU A 45 -10.53 -6.22 -2.68
C GLU A 45 -9.52 -5.15 -3.13
N GLN A 46 -8.77 -4.55 -2.20
CA GLN A 46 -7.79 -3.49 -2.48
C GLN A 46 -6.42 -4.05 -2.87
N VAL A 47 -6.13 -5.31 -2.55
CA VAL A 47 -4.87 -6.00 -2.90
C VAL A 47 -4.61 -6.00 -4.41
N PRO A 48 -5.54 -6.44 -5.30
CA PRO A 48 -5.31 -6.41 -6.74
C PRO A 48 -5.18 -4.99 -7.30
N ILE A 49 -5.84 -4.00 -6.70
CA ILE A 49 -5.74 -2.60 -7.12
C ILE A 49 -4.33 -2.07 -6.86
N ILE A 50 -3.79 -2.32 -5.67
CA ILE A 50 -2.42 -1.95 -5.31
C ILE A 50 -1.41 -2.67 -6.19
N ALA A 51 -1.60 -3.98 -6.42
CA ALA A 51 -0.75 -4.79 -7.28
C ALA A 51 -0.62 -4.18 -8.68
N ASN A 52 -1.75 -3.88 -9.33
CA ASN A 52 -1.76 -3.27 -10.66
C ASN A 52 -1.12 -1.88 -10.66
N LYS A 53 -1.43 -1.05 -9.64
CA LYS A 53 -0.95 0.34 -9.60
C LYS A 53 0.55 0.43 -9.30
N LEU A 54 1.07 -0.50 -8.51
CA LEU A 54 2.48 -0.59 -8.17
C LEU A 54 3.25 -1.57 -9.07
N ASP A 55 2.64 -2.16 -10.10
CA ASP A 55 3.26 -3.19 -10.95
C ASP A 55 3.94 -4.30 -10.14
N LEU A 56 3.23 -4.76 -9.11
CA LEU A 56 3.64 -5.84 -8.24
C LEU A 56 2.72 -7.02 -8.48
N SER A 57 3.22 -8.23 -8.31
CA SER A 57 2.37 -9.41 -8.22
C SER A 57 1.52 -9.37 -6.94
N LEU A 58 0.38 -10.07 -6.95
CA LEU A 58 -0.45 -10.24 -5.75
C LEU A 58 0.36 -10.82 -4.58
N LYS A 59 1.30 -11.73 -4.88
CA LYS A 59 2.17 -12.36 -3.87
C LYS A 59 3.09 -11.35 -3.19
N GLU A 60 3.72 -10.47 -3.98
CA GLU A 60 4.58 -9.41 -3.44
C GLU A 60 3.78 -8.45 -2.56
N VAL A 61 2.61 -8.02 -3.04
CA VAL A 61 1.72 -7.15 -2.26
C VAL A 61 1.32 -7.80 -0.95
N VAL A 62 0.92 -9.08 -0.97
CA VAL A 62 0.58 -9.83 0.24
C VAL A 62 1.78 -9.98 1.18
N ALA A 63 2.99 -10.20 0.66
CA ALA A 63 4.21 -10.26 1.47
C ALA A 63 4.48 -8.95 2.22
N LEU A 64 4.31 -7.79 1.56
CA LEU A 64 4.41 -6.47 2.20
C LEU A 64 3.47 -6.31 3.40
N PHE A 65 2.32 -7.00 3.37
CA PHE A 65 1.34 -6.95 4.46
C PHE A 65 1.64 -7.93 5.59
N ILE A 66 2.01 -9.16 5.26
CA ILE A 66 2.18 -10.26 6.22
C ILE A 66 3.52 -10.16 6.93
N GLU A 67 4.59 -9.75 6.25
CA GLU A 67 5.90 -9.63 6.86
C GLU A 67 5.89 -8.49 7.89
N LYS A 68 6.11 -8.86 9.16
CA LYS A 68 6.48 -7.91 10.20
C LYS A 68 7.99 -7.71 10.06
N GLU A 69 8.47 -6.47 10.11
CA GLU A 69 9.88 -6.24 10.42
C GLU A 69 10.16 -6.95 11.76
N GLU A 70 10.94 -8.02 11.74
CA GLU A 70 11.76 -8.36 12.90
C GLU A 70 12.85 -7.30 12.94
N VAL A 71 12.58 -6.20 13.64
CA VAL A 71 13.63 -5.27 14.04
C VAL A 71 14.47 -6.01 15.09
N LYS A 72 15.62 -6.53 14.65
CA LYS A 72 16.72 -6.94 15.53
C LYS A 72 17.40 -5.73 16.13
#